data_AF-A0A1W6KFI6-F1
#
_entry.id   AF-A0A1W6KFI6-F1
#
_cell.length_a   1.000
_cell.length_b   1.000
_cell.length_c   1.000
_cell.angle_alpha   90.00
_cell.angle_beta   90.00
_cell.angle_gamma   90.00
#
_symmetry.space_group_name_H-M   'P 1'
#
loop_
_entity.id
_entity.type
_entity.pdbx_description
1 polymer ?
#
loop_
_entity_poly.entity_id
_entity_poly.type
_entity_poly.pdbx_seq_one_letter_code
_entity_poly.pdbx_strand_id
1 'polypeptide(L)'
;MLALETVAPDNASQSVDEDIGSVIRQARNTRRLSGEDMAKLTGLSRRTIVKIEQGDESVAYGSYRAVVRALELDRLLDIFASSSGEGFARSPQHYLSGASALSLPPEDGRPPALWYSSSLSNPKNWQVAGKHLTHTGSLIGVIGLWDATTAIARYGVTVPRMWAASPERAVFDLLVDHCEVDESMVPNIQATDIDDVVDLNQVTQWIELCKEFLSQPGRVRMQDWLEGGYR
;
A
#
# COMPACT_ATOMS: atom_id res chain seq x y z
N MET A 1 30.49 -39.10 18.87
CA MET A 1 29.04 -38.94 18.63
C MET A 1 28.52 -38.06 19.76
N LEU A 2 28.60 -36.73 19.57
CA LEU A 2 28.27 -35.71 20.57
C LEU A 2 26.93 -35.10 20.16
N ALA A 3 25.91 -35.27 20.99
CA ALA A 3 24.62 -34.63 20.86
C ALA A 3 24.78 -33.15 21.20
N LEU A 4 24.63 -32.27 20.21
CA LEU A 4 24.46 -30.84 20.42
C LEU A 4 22.97 -30.59 20.64
N GLU A 5 22.57 -30.53 21.91
CA GLU A 5 21.30 -29.93 22.32
C GLU A 5 21.26 -28.50 21.81
N THR A 6 20.37 -28.22 20.86
CA THR A 6 20.12 -26.86 20.40
C THR A 6 19.04 -26.28 21.30
N VAL A 7 19.48 -25.44 22.24
CA VAL A 7 18.64 -24.60 23.09
C VAL A 7 17.80 -23.69 22.19
N ALA A 8 16.47 -23.81 22.30
CA ALA A 8 15.54 -22.85 21.70
C ALA A 8 15.65 -21.51 22.46
N PRO A 9 15.77 -20.36 21.77
CA PRO A 9 15.56 -19.09 22.43
C PRO A 9 14.06 -18.84 22.55
N ASP A 10 13.55 -19.05 23.76
CA ASP A 10 12.34 -18.39 24.25
C ASP A 10 12.79 -17.02 24.80
N ASN A 11 12.36 -15.93 24.14
CA ASN A 11 12.13 -14.62 24.76
C ASN A 11 11.48 -13.65 23.77
N ALA A 12 10.16 -13.54 23.92
CA ALA A 12 9.35 -12.33 23.88
C ALA A 12 9.97 -11.08 23.23
N SER A 13 9.55 -10.79 21.99
CA SER A 13 9.17 -9.43 21.62
C SER A 13 7.65 -9.34 21.72
N GLN A 14 7.15 -8.84 22.85
CA GLN A 14 5.81 -8.28 22.94
C GLN A 14 5.72 -7.14 21.92
N SER A 15 5.15 -7.39 20.74
CA SER A 15 4.67 -6.30 19.90
C SER A 15 3.44 -5.74 20.60
N VAL A 16 3.49 -4.46 20.94
CA VAL A 16 2.33 -3.70 21.41
C VAL A 16 1.30 -3.76 20.28
N ASP A 17 0.31 -4.63 20.39
CA ASP A 17 -0.88 -4.57 19.54
C ASP A 17 -1.66 -3.33 19.99
N GLU A 18 -1.42 -2.20 19.33
CA GLU A 18 -2.19 -0.98 19.51
C GLU A 18 -3.62 -1.23 19.00
N ASP A 19 -4.53 -1.51 19.93
CA ASP A 19 -5.97 -1.63 19.66
C ASP A 19 -6.52 -0.29 19.12
N ILE A 20 -7.40 -0.35 18.12
CA ILE A 20 -8.06 0.81 17.48
C ILE A 20 -8.64 1.79 18.49
N GLY A 21 -9.18 1.29 19.60
CA GLY A 21 -9.71 2.12 20.68
C GLY A 21 -8.65 3.02 21.32
N SER A 22 -7.46 2.48 21.54
CA SER A 22 -6.32 3.20 22.13
C SER A 22 -5.80 4.29 21.18
N VAL A 23 -5.73 3.99 19.88
CA VAL A 23 -5.32 4.95 18.84
C VAL A 23 -6.32 6.11 18.73
N ILE A 24 -7.62 5.81 18.72
CA ILE A 24 -8.68 6.83 18.72
C ILE A 24 -8.58 7.72 19.96
N ARG A 25 -8.37 7.12 21.14
CA ARG A 25 -8.23 7.85 22.41
C ARG A 25 -7.01 8.76 22.41
N GLN A 26 -5.87 8.27 21.92
CA GLN A 26 -4.64 9.03 21.82
C GLN A 26 -4.80 10.20 20.84
N ALA A 27 -5.35 9.94 19.66
CA ALA A 27 -5.62 10.96 18.65
C ALA A 27 -6.59 12.06 19.12
N ARG A 28 -7.58 11.69 19.95
CA ARG A 28 -8.45 12.67 20.62
C ARG A 28 -7.67 13.53 21.63
N ASN A 29 -6.85 12.90 22.47
CA ASN A 29 -6.08 13.60 23.50
C ASN A 29 -5.04 14.55 22.88
N THR A 30 -4.37 14.16 21.79
CA THR A 30 -3.43 15.02 21.06
C THR A 30 -4.10 16.29 20.54
N ARG A 31 -5.38 16.21 20.18
CA ARG A 31 -6.22 17.36 19.78
C ARG A 31 -6.85 18.12 20.95
N ARG A 32 -6.52 17.73 22.20
CA ARG A 32 -7.05 18.32 23.45
C ARG A 32 -8.57 18.32 23.54
N LEU A 33 -9.24 17.39 22.86
CA LEU A 33 -10.69 17.23 22.91
C LEU A 33 -11.07 16.35 24.11
N SER A 34 -12.02 16.77 24.94
CA SER A 34 -12.54 15.90 25.98
C SER A 34 -13.49 14.85 25.39
N GLY A 35 -13.77 13.78 26.16
CA GLY A 35 -14.80 12.81 25.76
C GLY A 35 -16.19 13.44 25.63
N GLU A 36 -16.45 14.54 26.33
CA GLU A 36 -17.69 15.32 26.21
C GLU A 36 -17.74 16.12 24.90
N ASP A 37 -16.62 16.71 24.51
CA ASP A 37 -16.51 17.46 23.25
C ASP A 37 -16.66 16.52 22.05
N MET A 38 -16.07 15.32 22.14
CA MET A 38 -16.21 14.30 21.13
C MET A 38 -17.65 13.78 21.00
N ALA A 39 -18.33 13.59 22.13
CA ALA A 39 -19.75 13.24 22.15
C ALA A 39 -20.61 14.29 21.44
N LYS A 40 -20.35 15.58 21.70
CA LYS A 40 -21.04 16.69 21.01
C LYS A 40 -20.72 16.76 19.51
N LEU A 41 -19.45 16.60 19.13
CA LEU A 41 -19.01 16.63 17.73
C LEU A 41 -19.61 15.51 16.88
N THR A 42 -19.83 14.34 17.49
CA THR A 42 -20.29 13.14 16.78
C THR A 42 -21.78 12.86 16.93
N GLY A 43 -22.46 13.56 17.85
CA GLY A 43 -23.85 13.27 18.22
C GLY A 43 -24.03 11.97 19.03
N LEU A 44 -22.94 11.33 19.46
CA LEU A 44 -22.96 10.09 20.24
C LEU A 44 -22.99 10.38 21.75
N SER A 45 -23.41 9.39 22.54
CA SER A 45 -23.32 9.52 24.00
C SER A 45 -21.86 9.42 24.47
N ARG A 46 -21.50 10.12 25.56
CA ARG A 46 -20.19 9.98 26.21
C ARG A 46 -19.86 8.52 26.56
N ARG A 47 -20.86 7.73 26.95
CA ARG A 47 -20.71 6.29 27.22
C ARG A 47 -20.30 5.51 25.97
N THR A 48 -20.83 5.88 24.80
CA THR A 48 -20.45 5.29 23.51
C THR A 48 -19.01 5.66 23.15
N ILE A 49 -18.58 6.91 23.38
CA ILE A 49 -17.18 7.33 23.18
C ILE A 49 -16.22 6.50 24.04
N VAL A 50 -16.56 6.28 25.31
CA VAL A 50 -15.74 5.46 26.22
C VAL A 50 -15.63 4.01 25.72
N LYS A 51 -16.73 3.40 25.28
CA LYS A 51 -16.73 2.04 24.72
C LYS A 51 -15.88 1.94 23.44
N ILE A 52 -15.98 2.94 22.56
CA ILE A 52 -15.18 3.02 21.33
C ILE A 52 -13.69 3.07 21.66
N GLU A 53 -13.29 3.92 22.61
CA GLU A 53 -11.91 4.06 23.07
C GLU A 53 -11.36 2.84 23.81
N GLN A 54 -12.24 1.92 24.21
CA GLN A 54 -11.90 0.64 24.83
C GLN A 54 -11.86 -0.52 23.81
N GLY A 55 -12.13 -0.26 22.53
CA GLY A 55 -12.15 -1.33 21.51
C GLY A 55 -13.36 -2.26 21.63
N ASP A 56 -14.46 -1.83 22.26
CA ASP A 56 -15.64 -2.68 22.49
C ASP A 56 -16.36 -3.05 21.18
N GLU A 57 -16.20 -4.30 20.76
CA GLU A 57 -16.79 -4.90 19.55
C GLU A 57 -18.32 -4.86 19.51
N SER A 58 -19.00 -4.64 20.65
CA SER A 58 -20.47 -4.50 20.69
C SER A 58 -20.97 -3.16 20.15
N VAL A 59 -20.08 -2.19 19.92
CA VAL A 59 -20.46 -0.87 19.38
C VAL A 59 -20.59 -0.94 17.86
N ALA A 60 -21.75 -0.52 17.36
CA ALA A 60 -22.01 -0.50 15.92
C ALA A 60 -20.94 0.28 15.14
N TYR A 61 -20.46 -0.29 14.04
CA TYR A 61 -19.42 0.29 13.16
C TYR A 61 -19.70 1.74 12.74
N GLY A 62 -20.96 2.10 12.50
CA GLY A 62 -21.34 3.49 12.19
C GLY A 62 -20.94 4.51 13.27
N SER A 63 -20.87 4.08 14.53
CA SER A 63 -20.44 4.92 15.65
C SER A 63 -18.91 5.08 15.68
N TYR A 64 -18.15 4.00 15.41
CA TYR A 64 -16.70 4.09 15.19
C TYR A 64 -16.38 5.06 14.04
N ARG A 65 -17.11 4.93 12.93
CA ARG A 65 -16.95 5.79 11.75
C ARG A 65 -17.25 7.26 12.03
N ALA A 66 -18.25 7.56 12.84
CA ALA A 66 -18.56 8.93 13.24
C ALA A 66 -17.40 9.57 14.04
N VAL A 67 -16.82 8.84 15.00
CA VAL A 67 -15.70 9.32 15.83
C VAL A 67 -14.42 9.50 15.00
N VAL A 68 -14.12 8.54 14.15
CA VAL A 68 -12.94 8.60 13.28
C VAL A 68 -13.05 9.76 12.28
N ARG A 69 -14.22 9.98 11.68
CA ARG A 69 -14.47 11.17 10.84
C ARG A 69 -14.28 12.48 11.59
N ALA A 70 -14.81 12.57 12.81
CA ALA A 70 -14.65 13.76 13.65
C ALA A 70 -13.19 14.02 14.06
N LEU A 71 -12.35 12.98 14.03
CA LEU A 71 -10.90 13.07 14.25
C LEU A 71 -10.10 13.15 12.95
N GLU A 72 -10.75 13.19 11.78
CA GLU A 72 -10.11 13.18 10.46
C GLU A 72 -9.17 11.98 10.26
N LEU A 73 -9.52 10.84 10.87
CA LEU A 73 -8.76 9.59 10.81
C LEU A 73 -9.36 8.62 9.80
N ASP A 74 -10.14 9.06 8.80
CA ASP A 74 -10.87 8.17 7.88
C ASP A 74 -9.99 7.05 7.31
N ARG A 75 -8.72 7.36 7.02
CA ARG A 75 -7.69 6.41 6.55
C ARG A 75 -7.41 5.26 7.53
N LEU A 76 -7.63 5.47 8.82
CA LEU A 76 -7.39 4.52 9.90
C LEU A 76 -8.51 3.46 9.95
N LEU A 77 -9.74 3.82 9.59
CA LEU A 77 -10.80 2.82 9.39
C LEU A 77 -10.56 1.96 8.16
N ASP A 78 -9.95 2.49 7.11
CA ASP A 78 -9.60 1.70 5.93
C ASP A 78 -8.55 0.62 6.30
N ILE A 79 -7.66 0.90 7.25
CA ILE A 79 -6.70 -0.06 7.82
C ILE A 79 -7.40 -1.13 8.68
N PHE A 80 -8.42 -0.76 9.47
CA PHE A 80 -9.11 -1.69 10.39
C PHE A 80 -10.31 -2.44 9.78
N ALA A 81 -10.97 -1.87 8.77
CA ALA A 81 -11.87 -2.63 7.89
C ALA A 81 -11.10 -3.75 7.17
N SER A 82 -9.77 -3.65 7.10
CA SER A 82 -8.87 -4.68 6.59
C SER A 82 -8.45 -5.73 7.63
N SER A 83 -8.88 -5.63 8.91
CA SER A 83 -8.49 -6.57 9.97
C SER A 83 -9.63 -7.36 10.62
N SER A 84 -10.91 -7.04 10.36
CA SER A 84 -12.06 -7.75 10.93
C SER A 84 -12.71 -8.70 9.91
N GLY A 85 -12.37 -9.99 10.06
CA GLY A 85 -13.14 -11.19 9.67
C GLY A 85 -14.04 -11.17 8.44
N GLU A 86 -13.61 -11.92 7.42
CA GLU A 86 -14.35 -12.36 6.23
C GLU A 86 -14.65 -11.30 5.15
N GLY A 87 -13.83 -11.30 4.08
CA GLY A 87 -14.31 -10.98 2.73
C GLY A 87 -13.64 -9.83 1.98
N PHE A 88 -12.75 -9.02 2.58
CA PHE A 88 -11.93 -8.07 1.83
C PHE A 88 -10.44 -8.43 1.96
N ALA A 89 -9.79 -8.61 0.81
CA ALA A 89 -8.42 -9.08 0.73
C ALA A 89 -7.49 -8.12 1.51
N ARG A 90 -6.82 -8.63 2.56
CA ARG A 90 -5.62 -7.99 3.10
C ARG A 90 -4.77 -7.52 1.93
N SER A 91 -4.27 -6.28 1.99
CA SER A 91 -3.34 -5.77 0.97
C SER A 91 -2.27 -6.85 0.74
N PRO A 92 -2.09 -7.31 -0.50
CA PRO A 92 -1.23 -8.45 -0.75
C PRO A 92 0.17 -8.10 -0.29
N GLN A 93 0.74 -8.93 0.59
CA GLN A 93 2.11 -8.73 1.10
C GLN A 93 3.14 -8.68 -0.03
N HIS A 94 2.82 -9.33 -1.15
CA HIS A 94 3.61 -9.32 -2.36
C HIS A 94 2.69 -9.22 -3.57
N TYR A 95 3.07 -8.42 -4.55
CA TYR A 95 2.37 -8.31 -5.82
C TYR A 95 3.38 -8.05 -6.94
N LEU A 96 3.01 -8.41 -8.18
CA LEU A 96 3.86 -8.17 -9.34
C LEU A 96 3.90 -6.67 -9.62
N SER A 97 5.09 -6.10 -9.80
CA SER A 97 5.25 -4.67 -10.01
C SER A 97 6.40 -4.37 -11.00
N GLY A 98 6.72 -3.09 -11.17
CA GLY A 98 7.74 -2.57 -12.08
C GLY A 98 7.64 -3.10 -13.50
N ALA A 99 8.77 -3.43 -14.11
CA ALA A 99 8.85 -3.90 -15.49
C ALA A 99 7.97 -5.14 -15.77
N SER A 100 7.78 -6.01 -14.79
CA SER A 100 6.93 -7.19 -14.94
C SER A 100 5.46 -6.83 -14.99
N ALA A 101 4.99 -5.93 -14.12
CA ALA A 101 3.61 -5.43 -14.21
C ALA A 101 3.39 -4.58 -15.48
N LEU A 102 4.36 -3.77 -15.88
CA LEU A 102 4.31 -2.99 -17.12
C LEU A 102 4.25 -3.88 -18.38
N SER A 103 4.77 -5.11 -18.29
CA SER A 103 4.69 -6.07 -19.39
C SER A 103 3.37 -6.84 -19.44
N LEU A 104 2.55 -6.76 -18.39
CA LEU A 104 1.23 -7.39 -18.36
C LEU A 104 0.18 -6.48 -18.99
N PRO A 105 -0.69 -7.01 -19.88
CA PRO A 105 -1.88 -6.30 -20.30
C PRO A 105 -2.81 -6.12 -19.09
N PRO A 106 -3.21 -4.89 -18.74
CA PRO A 106 -4.05 -4.65 -17.58
C PRO A 106 -5.49 -5.12 -17.81
N GLU A 107 -6.25 -5.22 -16.73
CA GLU A 107 -7.66 -5.66 -16.79
C GLU A 107 -8.56 -4.72 -17.60
N ASP A 108 -8.19 -3.44 -17.70
CA ASP A 108 -8.92 -2.42 -18.47
C ASP A 108 -8.81 -2.58 -20.00
N GLY A 109 -8.02 -3.56 -20.47
CA GLY A 109 -7.96 -3.94 -21.88
C GLY A 109 -6.97 -3.15 -22.73
N ARG A 110 -6.22 -2.21 -22.16
CA ARG A 110 -5.14 -1.53 -22.88
C ARG A 110 -3.96 -2.48 -23.17
N PRO A 111 -3.10 -2.19 -24.15
CA PRO A 111 -1.89 -2.98 -24.36
C PRO A 111 -0.93 -2.87 -23.16
N PRO A 112 0.00 -3.82 -22.98
CA PRO A 112 1.06 -3.65 -22.00
C PRO A 112 1.94 -2.43 -22.37
N ALA A 113 2.44 -1.73 -21.35
CA ALA A 113 3.34 -0.59 -21.53
C ALA A 113 4.74 -1.03 -22.02
N LEU A 114 5.17 -2.26 -21.67
CA LEU A 114 6.43 -2.84 -22.13
C LEU A 114 6.19 -4.13 -22.91
N TRP A 115 6.89 -4.30 -24.03
CA TRP A 115 6.74 -5.46 -24.92
C TRP A 115 7.69 -6.62 -24.60
N TYR A 116 8.07 -6.79 -23.33
CA TYR A 116 9.01 -7.84 -22.88
C TYR A 116 8.30 -9.15 -22.51
N SER A 117 7.58 -9.75 -23.46
CA SER A 117 6.75 -10.94 -23.21
C SER A 117 7.52 -12.16 -22.67
N SER A 118 8.81 -12.29 -23.01
CA SER A 118 9.69 -13.36 -22.50
C SER A 118 9.98 -13.25 -21.00
N SER A 119 9.89 -12.04 -20.42
CA SER A 119 10.07 -11.82 -18.98
C SER A 119 8.92 -12.43 -18.18
N LEU A 120 7.71 -12.46 -18.74
CA LEU A 120 6.50 -12.95 -18.08
C LEU A 120 6.42 -14.47 -18.04
N SER A 121 6.97 -15.17 -19.04
CA SER A 121 6.96 -16.64 -19.08
C SER A 121 7.92 -17.29 -18.06
N ASN A 122 8.83 -16.53 -17.46
CA ASN A 122 9.80 -17.04 -16.48
C ASN A 122 9.66 -16.31 -15.13
N PRO A 123 8.97 -16.90 -14.13
CA PRO A 123 8.76 -16.29 -12.82
C PRO A 123 10.02 -15.88 -12.06
N LYS A 124 11.19 -16.43 -12.43
CA LYS A 124 12.47 -16.04 -11.81
C LYS A 124 12.89 -14.61 -12.16
N ASN A 125 12.39 -14.06 -13.27
CA ASN A 125 12.72 -12.71 -13.74
C ASN A 125 11.68 -11.68 -13.31
N TRP A 126 10.68 -12.08 -12.52
CA TRP A 126 9.59 -11.20 -12.13
C TRP A 126 10.03 -10.18 -11.07
N GLN A 127 9.69 -8.91 -11.29
CA GLN A 127 9.77 -7.87 -10.28
C GLN A 127 8.55 -7.94 -9.38
N VAL A 128 8.79 -8.03 -8.08
CA VAL A 128 7.77 -8.27 -7.06
C VAL A 128 7.97 -7.26 -5.94
N ALA A 129 6.94 -6.46 -5.66
CA ALA A 129 6.92 -5.54 -4.53
C ALA A 129 6.96 -6.33 -3.21
N GLY A 130 7.75 -5.86 -2.25
CA GLY A 130 8.05 -6.56 -1.00
C GLY A 130 9.18 -7.60 -1.10
N LYS A 131 9.76 -7.81 -2.29
CA LYS A 131 10.88 -8.75 -2.50
C LYS A 131 12.02 -8.16 -3.32
N HIS A 132 11.71 -7.60 -4.49
CA HIS A 132 12.67 -7.00 -5.41
C HIS A 132 12.54 -5.49 -5.48
N LEU A 133 11.33 -4.98 -5.22
CA LEU A 133 11.02 -3.56 -5.10
C LEU A 133 10.42 -3.30 -3.71
N THR A 134 10.53 -2.07 -3.24
CA THR A 134 9.87 -1.56 -2.04
C THR A 134 8.35 -1.74 -2.16
N HIS A 135 7.73 -2.22 -1.09
CA HIS A 135 6.27 -2.34 -1.02
C HIS A 135 5.65 -0.99 -0.67
N THR A 136 4.83 -0.45 -1.57
CA THR A 136 4.23 0.88 -1.42
C THR A 136 2.79 0.84 -0.87
N GLY A 137 2.32 -0.31 -0.39
CA GLY A 137 0.99 -0.46 0.19
C GLY A 137 0.81 0.36 1.48
N SER A 138 1.89 0.72 2.17
CA SER A 138 1.86 1.68 3.28
C SER A 138 1.54 3.11 2.83
N LEU A 139 1.84 3.46 1.58
CA LEU A 139 1.64 4.81 1.02
C LEU A 139 0.24 4.99 0.43
N ILE A 140 -0.20 4.04 -0.38
CA ILE A 140 -1.44 4.15 -1.17
C ILE A 140 -2.32 2.89 -1.11
N GLY A 141 -2.06 1.98 -0.16
CA GLY A 141 -2.89 0.79 0.05
C GLY A 141 -2.94 -0.10 -1.19
N VAL A 142 -4.14 -0.57 -1.52
CA VAL A 142 -4.43 -1.44 -2.66
C VAL A 142 -4.75 -0.69 -3.96
N ILE A 143 -4.59 0.64 -3.98
CA ILE A 143 -4.89 1.45 -5.17
C ILE A 143 -4.04 0.98 -6.35
N GLY A 144 -4.69 0.71 -7.48
CA GLY A 144 -4.04 0.21 -8.69
C GLY A 144 -3.57 -1.25 -8.58
N LEU A 145 -4.04 -2.04 -7.62
CA LEU A 145 -3.81 -3.49 -7.60
C LEU A 145 -5.01 -4.24 -8.17
N TRP A 146 -4.74 -5.30 -8.94
CA TRP A 146 -5.76 -6.15 -9.55
C TRP A 146 -5.34 -7.64 -9.55
N ASP A 147 -6.30 -8.55 -9.72
CA ASP A 147 -6.05 -9.98 -9.73
C ASP A 147 -5.60 -10.44 -11.13
N ALA A 148 -4.29 -10.63 -11.30
CA ALA A 148 -3.65 -10.96 -12.57
C ALA A 148 -3.56 -12.47 -12.83
N THR A 149 -4.17 -13.31 -11.99
CA THR A 149 -4.06 -14.78 -12.08
C THR A 149 -4.40 -15.30 -13.47
N THR A 150 -5.54 -14.84 -14.03
CA THR A 150 -5.99 -15.26 -15.37
C THR A 150 -5.12 -14.68 -16.49
N ALA A 151 -4.61 -13.45 -16.32
CA ALA A 151 -3.74 -12.81 -17.32
C ALA A 151 -2.41 -13.56 -17.42
N ILE A 152 -1.80 -13.90 -16.29
CA ILE A 152 -0.53 -14.64 -16.21
C ILE A 152 -0.66 -16.04 -16.81
N ALA A 153 -1.80 -16.72 -16.60
CA ALA A 153 -2.06 -18.04 -17.17
C ALA A 153 -1.95 -18.07 -18.71
N ARG A 154 -2.25 -16.95 -19.38
CA ARG A 154 -2.12 -16.83 -20.86
C ARG A 154 -0.67 -16.88 -21.34
N TYR A 155 0.29 -16.62 -20.46
CA TYR A 155 1.73 -16.72 -20.74
C TYR A 155 2.31 -18.10 -20.39
N GLY A 156 1.45 -19.09 -20.11
CA GLY A 156 1.85 -20.46 -19.82
C GLY A 156 2.32 -20.69 -18.38
N VAL A 157 2.08 -19.73 -17.48
CA VAL A 157 2.48 -19.82 -16.06
C VAL A 157 1.25 -20.02 -15.19
N THR A 158 1.22 -21.10 -14.41
CA THR A 158 0.14 -21.37 -13.45
C THR A 158 0.56 -20.91 -12.05
N VAL A 159 -0.26 -20.06 -11.43
CA VAL A 159 -0.07 -19.54 -10.07
C VAL A 159 -1.39 -19.67 -9.28
N PRO A 160 -1.36 -19.89 -7.95
CA PRO A 160 -2.59 -20.06 -7.17
C PRO A 160 -3.48 -18.82 -7.15
N ARG A 161 -2.90 -17.66 -6.83
CA ARG A 161 -3.50 -16.33 -6.94
C ARG A 161 -2.38 -15.31 -6.96
N MET A 162 -2.42 -14.38 -7.92
CA MET A 162 -1.36 -13.38 -8.09
C MET A 162 -1.97 -12.00 -8.30
N TRP A 163 -1.65 -11.07 -7.41
CA TRP A 163 -1.96 -9.66 -7.59
C TRP A 163 -0.89 -8.99 -8.45
N ALA A 164 -1.27 -8.03 -9.28
CA ALA A 164 -0.34 -7.18 -10.02
C ALA A 164 -0.71 -5.71 -9.86
N ALA A 165 0.29 -4.84 -9.99
CA ALA A 165 0.11 -3.42 -10.16
C ALA A 165 -0.49 -3.10 -11.54
N SER A 166 -1.30 -2.05 -11.61
CA SER A 166 -1.61 -1.35 -12.86
C SER A 166 -0.34 -0.70 -13.40
N PRO A 167 -0.31 -0.28 -14.68
CA PRO A 167 0.86 0.39 -15.22
C PRO A 167 1.28 1.63 -14.41
N GLU A 168 0.32 2.45 -13.97
CA GLU A 168 0.59 3.61 -13.12
C GLU A 168 1.19 3.19 -11.79
N ARG A 169 0.65 2.14 -11.16
CA ARG A 169 1.12 1.66 -9.85
C ARG A 169 2.51 1.07 -9.97
N ALA A 170 2.80 0.40 -11.08
CA ALA A 170 4.12 -0.14 -11.37
C ALA A 170 5.17 0.97 -11.54
N VAL A 171 4.82 2.08 -12.21
CA VAL A 171 5.70 3.26 -12.32
C VAL A 171 5.87 3.92 -10.95
N PHE A 172 4.79 4.12 -10.20
CA PHE A 172 4.87 4.69 -8.85
C PHE A 172 5.79 3.86 -7.94
N ASP A 173 5.69 2.53 -8.00
CA ASP A 173 6.56 1.64 -7.23
C ASP A 173 8.03 1.76 -7.64
N LEU A 174 8.33 1.81 -8.94
CA LEU A 174 9.69 2.04 -9.44
C LEU A 174 10.25 3.39 -8.98
N LEU A 175 9.42 4.43 -9.01
CA LEU A 175 9.80 5.76 -8.56
C LEU A 175 10.08 5.80 -7.07
N VAL A 176 9.22 5.21 -6.23
CA VAL A 176 9.47 5.13 -4.79
C VAL A 176 10.72 4.30 -4.50
N ASP A 177 10.86 3.13 -5.11
CA ASP A 177 12.00 2.25 -4.88
C ASP A 177 13.32 2.93 -5.27
N HIS A 178 13.43 3.42 -6.49
CA HIS A 178 14.70 3.97 -6.96
C HIS A 178 14.93 5.40 -6.46
N CYS A 179 13.94 6.29 -6.59
CA CYS A 179 14.14 7.71 -6.31
C CYS A 179 14.08 8.04 -4.83
N GLU A 180 13.23 7.37 -4.02
CA GLU A 180 13.16 7.62 -2.57
C GLU A 180 14.10 6.69 -1.79
N VAL A 181 14.06 5.38 -2.06
CA VAL A 181 14.77 4.39 -1.22
C VAL A 181 16.23 4.21 -1.66
N ASP A 182 16.49 3.99 -2.95
CA ASP A 182 17.86 3.80 -3.46
C ASP A 182 18.58 5.12 -3.79
N GLU A 183 17.88 6.25 -3.68
CA GLU A 183 18.36 7.60 -4.00
C GLU A 183 18.95 7.75 -5.43
N SER A 184 18.41 6.99 -6.40
CA SER A 184 18.86 6.93 -7.79
C SER A 184 17.72 7.18 -8.79
N MET A 185 18.06 7.32 -10.08
CA MET A 185 17.05 7.40 -11.15
C MET A 185 16.61 5.99 -11.55
N VAL A 186 15.34 5.82 -11.94
CA VAL A 186 14.84 4.54 -12.45
C VAL A 186 15.66 4.11 -13.67
N PRO A 187 16.28 2.92 -13.66
CA PRO A 187 17.13 2.48 -14.75
C PRO A 187 16.31 1.85 -15.89
N ASN A 188 16.80 1.99 -17.12
CA ASN A 188 16.33 1.27 -18.32
C ASN A 188 14.87 1.49 -18.77
N ILE A 189 14.11 2.36 -18.10
CA ILE A 189 12.75 2.75 -18.49
C ILE A 189 12.69 4.27 -18.40
N GLN A 190 12.30 4.94 -19.48
CA GLN A 190 12.06 6.38 -19.50
C GLN A 190 10.55 6.66 -19.56
N ALA A 191 10.12 7.82 -19.04
CA ALA A 191 8.73 8.24 -19.10
C ALA A 191 8.19 8.27 -20.55
N THR A 192 9.01 8.76 -21.49
CA THR A 192 8.68 8.85 -22.92
C THR A 192 8.53 7.50 -23.63
N ASP A 193 8.99 6.41 -23.01
CA ASP A 193 8.87 5.07 -23.60
C ASP A 193 7.50 4.45 -23.35
N ILE A 194 6.72 5.01 -22.41
CA ILE A 194 5.50 4.40 -21.88
C ILE A 194 4.32 5.39 -21.70
N ASP A 195 4.50 6.66 -22.06
CA ASP A 195 3.51 7.74 -21.86
C ASP A 195 2.29 7.64 -22.80
N ASP A 196 2.36 6.78 -23.82
CA ASP A 196 1.25 6.43 -24.69
C ASP A 196 0.27 5.43 -24.05
N VAL A 197 0.70 4.69 -23.02
CA VAL A 197 -0.09 3.67 -22.31
C VAL A 197 -0.33 4.01 -20.84
N VAL A 198 0.64 4.65 -20.17
CA VAL A 198 0.62 4.93 -18.74
C VAL A 198 0.17 6.37 -18.49
N ASP A 199 -0.82 6.55 -17.61
CA ASP A 199 -1.23 7.88 -17.18
C ASP A 199 -0.24 8.47 -16.16
N LEU A 200 0.78 9.18 -16.66
CA LEU A 200 1.79 9.82 -15.82
C LEU A 200 1.24 10.98 -14.97
N ASN A 201 0.08 11.55 -15.32
CA ASN A 201 -0.58 12.54 -14.46
C ASN A 201 -1.16 11.86 -13.22
N GLN A 202 -1.71 10.64 -13.36
CA GLN A 202 -2.18 9.87 -12.23
C GLN A 202 -1.04 9.51 -11.26
N VAL A 203 0.13 9.14 -11.80
CA VAL A 203 1.35 8.90 -11.00
C VAL A 203 1.77 10.17 -10.24
N THR A 204 1.79 11.32 -10.92
CA THR A 204 2.08 12.63 -10.32
C THR A 204 1.13 12.94 -9.16
N GLN A 205 -0.17 12.67 -9.33
CA GLN A 205 -1.17 12.87 -8.27
C GLN A 205 -0.92 11.98 -7.05
N TRP A 206 -0.47 10.73 -7.25
CA TRP A 206 -0.13 9.85 -6.13
C TRP A 206 1.14 10.29 -5.39
N ILE A 207 2.15 10.81 -6.10
CA ILE A 207 3.33 11.40 -5.46
C ILE A 207 2.92 12.59 -4.59
N GLU A 208 2.06 13.48 -5.10
CA GLU A 208 1.57 14.63 -4.34
C GLU A 208 0.71 14.19 -3.14
N LEU A 209 -0.12 13.16 -3.30
CA LEU A 209 -0.89 12.57 -2.20
C LEU A 209 0.01 12.06 -1.06
N CYS A 210 1.19 11.57 -1.40
CA CYS A 210 2.17 10.99 -0.48
C CYS A 210 3.26 11.96 -0.04
N LYS A 211 3.20 13.25 -0.40
CA LYS A 211 4.33 14.18 -0.23
C LYS A 211 4.88 14.32 1.19
N GLU A 212 4.04 14.17 2.21
CA GLU A 212 4.44 14.28 3.62
C GLU A 212 5.23 13.04 4.09
N PHE A 213 5.19 11.95 3.33
CA PHE A 213 5.90 10.69 3.59
C PHE A 213 7.11 10.51 2.68
N LEU A 214 7.31 11.40 1.70
CA LEU A 214 8.39 11.33 0.73
C LEU A 214 9.37 12.49 0.95
N SER A 215 10.67 12.19 0.93
CA SER A 215 11.71 13.20 1.05
C SER A 215 11.63 14.23 -0.09
N GLN A 216 12.02 15.48 0.20
CA GLN A 216 12.11 16.50 -0.83
C GLN A 216 13.07 16.09 -1.98
N PRO A 217 14.28 15.55 -1.72
CA PRO A 217 15.17 15.08 -2.79
C PRO A 217 14.58 13.93 -3.62
N GLY A 218 13.92 12.96 -2.98
CA GLY A 218 13.28 11.86 -3.69
C GLY A 218 12.16 12.35 -4.61
N ARG A 219 11.30 13.25 -4.13
CA ARG A 219 10.26 13.87 -4.97
C ARG A 219 10.82 14.65 -6.17
N VAL A 220 11.95 15.35 -6.00
CA VAL A 220 12.61 16.04 -7.12
C VAL A 220 13.08 15.03 -8.16
N ARG A 221 13.75 13.94 -7.78
CA ARG A 221 14.14 12.87 -8.72
C ARG A 221 12.94 12.25 -9.43
N MET A 222 11.84 12.02 -8.71
CA MET A 222 10.61 11.48 -9.31
C MET A 222 10.02 12.43 -10.35
N GLN A 223 9.99 13.74 -10.05
CA GLN A 223 9.52 14.77 -10.98
C GLN A 223 10.44 14.87 -12.20
N ASP A 224 11.76 14.89 -12.00
CA ASP A 224 12.75 14.89 -13.08
C ASP A 224 12.57 13.68 -14.01
N TRP A 225 12.30 12.49 -13.45
CA TRP A 225 12.03 11.30 -14.26
C TRP A 225 10.74 11.41 -15.07
N LEU A 226 9.65 11.90 -14.45
CA LEU A 226 8.35 12.08 -15.09
C LEU A 226 8.37 13.12 -16.22
N GLU A 227 9.21 14.16 -16.09
CA GLU A 227 9.40 15.19 -17.11
C GLU A 227 10.31 14.74 -18.27
N GLY A 228 10.79 13.48 -18.27
CA GLY A 228 11.66 12.93 -19.30
C GLY A 228 13.12 13.36 -19.14
N GLY A 229 13.60 13.46 -17.90
CA GLY A 229 14.92 13.94 -17.49
C GLY A 229 16.10 13.10 -17.99
N TYR A 230 16.37 13.19 -19.30
CA TYR A 230 17.70 13.20 -19.88
C TYR A 230 17.75 14.36 -20.89
N ARG A 231 18.27 15.51 -20.45
CA ARG A 231 18.86 16.53 -21.33
C ARG A 231 20.36 16.53 -21.16
#